data_AF-A0A9X7C614-F1
#
_entry.id   AF-A0A9X7C614-F1
#
_cell.length_a   1.000
_cell.length_b   1.000
_cell.length_c   1.000
_cell.angle_alpha   90.00
_cell.angle_beta   90.00
_cell.angle_gamma   90.00
#
_symmetry.space_group_name_H-M   'P 1'
#
loop_
_entity.id
_entity.type
_entity.pdbx_description
1 polymer ?
#
loop_
_entity_poly.entity_id
_entity_poly.type
_entity_poly.pdbx_seq_one_letter_code
_entity_poly.pdbx_strand_id
1 'polypeptide(L)'
;RIGPGIIETPTSSRLFFQNSGGGDIIIDKIEFIPINTPGAEYEANQAVEKARKAVSALFTNDAKNALQLKVTGYAVDQAANLVECVSDEFHAQEKMILLDQVKFAKRLSQARNLLNYGDFESSDWSGENGWKTSLHVHVASDNPIFKGRYLHMPGAMSPQFSSNAYPTYVYQKVDESKLKSYTRYL
;
A
#
# COMPACT_ATOMS: atom_id res chain seq x y z
N ARG A 1 -20.36 -28.77 54.83
CA ARG A 1 -19.78 -27.54 54.25
C ARG A 1 -19.87 -27.70 52.73
N ILE A 2 -20.86 -27.07 52.10
CA ILE A 2 -21.08 -27.11 50.65
C ILE A 2 -20.21 -25.99 50.08
N GLY A 3 -19.29 -26.30 49.16
CA GLY A 3 -18.45 -25.31 48.51
C GLY A 3 -19.26 -24.42 47.56
N PRO A 4 -18.89 -23.16 47.33
CA PRO A 4 -19.61 -22.29 46.41
C PRO A 4 -19.41 -22.79 44.98
N GLY A 5 -20.50 -23.17 44.33
CA GLY A 5 -20.52 -23.45 42.89
C GLY A 5 -20.27 -22.15 42.14
N ILE A 6 -19.25 -22.15 41.29
CA ILE A 6 -19.01 -21.07 40.33
C ILE A 6 -20.15 -21.14 39.32
N ILE A 7 -21.00 -20.12 39.32
CA ILE A 7 -22.04 -19.95 38.30
C ILE A 7 -21.35 -19.33 37.09
N GLU A 8 -21.05 -20.12 36.07
CA GLU A 8 -20.65 -19.59 34.77
C GLU A 8 -21.85 -18.84 34.17
N THR A 9 -21.76 -17.52 34.14
CA THR A 9 -22.73 -16.69 33.41
C THR A 9 -22.53 -16.91 31.91
N PRO A 10 -23.56 -17.33 31.15
CA PRO A 10 -23.43 -17.51 29.71
C PRO A 10 -23.18 -16.15 29.04
N THR A 11 -22.07 -16.06 28.32
CA THR A 11 -21.76 -14.91 27.45
C THR A 11 -22.74 -14.89 26.28
N SER A 12 -23.62 -13.89 26.23
CA SER A 12 -24.51 -13.70 25.08
C SER A 12 -23.79 -12.95 23.97
N SER A 13 -23.67 -13.53 22.79
CA SER A 13 -23.21 -12.83 21.58
C SER A 13 -24.41 -12.19 20.86
N ARG A 14 -24.25 -10.96 20.35
CA ARG A 14 -25.27 -10.23 19.58
C ARG A 14 -24.72 -9.89 18.20
N LEU A 15 -25.50 -10.13 17.15
CA LEU A 15 -25.23 -9.62 15.80
C LEU A 15 -26.03 -8.34 15.57
N PHE A 16 -25.41 -7.34 14.96
CA PHE A 16 -26.04 -6.08 14.58
C PHE A 16 -25.81 -5.81 13.10
N PHE A 17 -26.89 -5.49 12.37
CA PHE A 17 -26.83 -5.09 10.97
C PHE A 17 -27.29 -3.65 10.87
N GLN A 18 -26.47 -2.79 10.24
CA GLN A 18 -26.81 -1.39 9.99
C GLN A 18 -26.75 -1.11 8.50
N ASN A 19 -27.85 -0.61 7.95
CA ASN A 19 -27.89 -0.07 6.61
C ASN A 19 -27.71 1.44 6.66
N SER A 20 -26.59 1.93 6.15
CA SER A 20 -26.27 3.36 6.10
C SER A 20 -26.58 4.00 4.73
N GLY A 21 -27.18 3.24 3.80
CA GLY A 21 -27.63 3.71 2.49
C GLY A 21 -29.12 4.12 2.48
N GLY A 22 -29.55 4.75 1.38
CA GLY A 22 -30.93 5.24 1.22
C GLY A 22 -31.93 4.23 0.64
N GLY A 23 -31.53 3.00 0.36
CA GLY A 23 -32.40 1.93 -0.18
C GLY A 23 -32.53 0.75 0.79
N ASP A 24 -33.49 -0.15 0.54
CA ASP A 24 -33.76 -1.30 1.40
C ASP A 24 -32.66 -2.39 1.32
N ILE A 25 -32.41 -3.08 2.45
CA ILE A 25 -31.56 -4.28 2.51
C ILE A 25 -32.43 -5.52 2.71
N ILE A 26 -32.31 -6.50 1.81
CA ILE A 26 -33.01 -7.79 1.90
C ILE A 26 -31.98 -8.86 2.29
N ILE A 27 -32.19 -9.50 3.43
CA ILE A 27 -31.34 -10.58 3.93
C ILE A 27 -32.05 -11.90 3.64
N ASP A 28 -31.51 -12.68 2.72
CA ASP A 28 -32.06 -13.98 2.34
C ASP A 28 -31.70 -15.08 3.36
N LYS A 29 -30.41 -15.19 3.72
CA LYS A 29 -29.92 -16.23 4.64
C LYS A 29 -28.72 -15.75 5.46
N ILE A 30 -28.67 -16.15 6.73
CA ILE A 30 -27.49 -16.01 7.60
C ILE A 30 -26.96 -17.41 7.89
N GLU A 31 -25.68 -17.64 7.62
CA GLU A 31 -25.00 -18.90 7.90
C GLU A 31 -23.87 -18.69 8.91
N PHE A 32 -23.80 -19.57 9.90
CA PHE A 32 -22.69 -19.63 10.85
C PHE A 32 -21.82 -20.82 10.48
N ILE A 33 -20.60 -20.56 10.03
CA ILE A 33 -19.62 -21.58 9.69
C ILE A 33 -18.67 -21.71 10.89
N PRO A 34 -18.73 -22.80 11.67
CA PRO A 34 -17.79 -23.02 12.75
C PRO A 34 -16.39 -23.21 12.18
N ILE A 35 -15.43 -22.45 12.71
CA ILE A 35 -14.02 -22.61 12.36
C ILE A 35 -13.43 -23.62 13.36
N ASN A 36 -13.05 -24.79 12.87
CA ASN A 36 -12.55 -25.90 13.72
C ASN A 36 -11.06 -25.78 14.07
N THR A 37 -10.35 -24.84 13.45
CA THR A 37 -9.01 -24.39 13.86
C THR A 37 -9.15 -23.21 14.83
N PRO A 38 -8.15 -22.93 15.68
CA PRO A 38 -8.12 -21.68 16.43
C PRO A 38 -8.36 -20.51 15.47
N GLY A 39 -9.28 -19.59 15.78
CA GLY A 39 -9.67 -18.51 14.85
C GLY A 39 -8.49 -17.76 14.25
N ALA A 40 -7.41 -17.60 15.03
CA ALA A 40 -6.15 -17.03 14.62
C ALA A 40 -5.45 -17.76 13.44
N GLU A 41 -5.49 -19.10 13.42
CA GLU A 41 -4.88 -19.90 12.34
C GLU A 41 -5.68 -19.78 11.03
N TYR A 42 -7.00 -19.80 11.10
CA TYR A 42 -7.84 -19.59 9.91
C TYR A 42 -7.67 -18.18 9.33
N GLU A 43 -7.68 -17.16 10.18
CA GLU A 43 -7.44 -15.77 9.76
C GLU A 43 -6.04 -15.61 9.15
N ALA A 44 -5.01 -16.23 9.72
CA ALA A 44 -3.66 -16.22 9.17
C ALA A 44 -3.61 -16.87 7.78
N ASN A 45 -4.29 -18.01 7.59
CA ASN A 45 -4.40 -18.68 6.29
C ASN A 45 -5.09 -17.80 5.24
N GLN A 46 -6.15 -17.08 5.62
CA GLN A 46 -6.82 -16.14 4.70
C GLN A 46 -5.92 -14.94 4.35
N ALA A 47 -5.17 -14.43 5.33
CA ALA A 47 -4.25 -13.32 5.12
C ALA A 47 -3.11 -13.69 4.15
N VAL A 48 -2.48 -14.86 4.31
CA VAL A 48 -1.41 -15.31 3.41
C VAL A 48 -1.95 -15.56 1.99
N GLU A 49 -3.15 -16.11 1.86
CA GLU A 49 -3.80 -16.31 0.56
C GLU A 49 -4.09 -15.00 -0.17
N LYS A 50 -4.61 -14.01 0.56
CA LYS A 50 -4.85 -12.66 0.02
C LYS A 50 -3.54 -12.00 -0.41
N ALA A 51 -2.51 -12.07 0.41
CA ALA A 51 -1.18 -11.53 0.10
C ALA A 51 -0.58 -12.22 -1.13
N ARG A 52 -0.64 -13.56 -1.20
CA ARG A 52 -0.14 -14.35 -2.33
C ARG A 52 -0.81 -13.97 -3.66
N LYS A 53 -2.13 -13.79 -3.66
CA LYS A 53 -2.88 -13.35 -4.84
C LYS A 53 -2.48 -11.93 -5.25
N ALA A 54 -2.39 -11.00 -4.30
CA ALA A 54 -2.00 -9.62 -4.57
C ALA A 54 -0.59 -9.52 -5.17
N VAL A 55 0.38 -10.25 -4.60
CA VAL A 55 1.76 -10.28 -5.10
C VAL A 55 1.84 -10.90 -6.48
N SER A 56 1.15 -12.03 -6.71
CA SER A 56 1.17 -12.70 -8.02
C SER A 56 0.56 -11.83 -9.12
N ALA A 57 -0.47 -11.05 -8.79
CA ALA A 57 -1.11 -10.12 -9.73
C ALA A 57 -0.19 -8.95 -10.16
N LEU A 58 0.94 -8.70 -9.49
CA LEU A 58 1.90 -7.68 -9.92
C LEU A 58 2.67 -8.10 -11.18
N PHE A 59 2.80 -9.40 -11.43
CA PHE A 59 3.68 -9.95 -12.45
C PHE A 59 2.94 -10.43 -13.70
N THR A 60 3.66 -10.53 -14.81
CA THR A 60 3.12 -11.02 -16.08
C THR A 60 3.11 -12.54 -16.20
N ASN A 61 3.90 -13.24 -15.38
CA ASN A 61 4.08 -14.68 -15.44
C ASN A 61 4.43 -15.27 -14.06
N ASP A 62 4.37 -16.60 -13.97
CA ASP A 62 4.66 -17.35 -12.75
C ASP A 62 6.13 -17.31 -12.32
N ALA A 63 7.05 -17.05 -13.28
CA ALA A 63 8.46 -16.82 -12.98
C ALA A 63 8.72 -15.47 -12.28
N LYS A 64 7.71 -14.60 -12.20
CA LYS A 64 7.72 -13.30 -11.49
C LYS A 64 8.92 -12.42 -11.86
N ASN A 65 9.35 -12.49 -13.11
CA ASN A 65 10.54 -11.77 -13.60
C ASN A 65 10.23 -10.41 -14.24
N ALA A 66 8.95 -10.11 -14.51
CA ALA A 66 8.51 -8.86 -15.11
C ALA A 66 7.17 -8.39 -14.54
N LEU A 67 7.03 -7.08 -14.34
CA LEU A 67 5.78 -6.46 -13.89
C LEU A 67 4.78 -6.31 -15.02
N GLN A 68 3.49 -6.39 -14.71
CA GLN A 68 2.45 -5.98 -15.65
C GLN A 68 2.57 -4.49 -15.96
N LEU A 69 2.31 -4.12 -17.21
CA LEU A 69 2.48 -2.74 -17.69
C LEU A 69 1.70 -1.71 -16.87
N LYS A 70 0.47 -2.05 -16.47
CA LYS A 70 -0.46 -1.15 -15.74
C LYS A 70 -0.24 -1.11 -14.23
N VAL A 71 0.56 -2.03 -13.68
CA VAL A 71 0.87 -2.03 -12.24
C VAL A 71 1.64 -0.75 -11.94
N THR A 72 1.24 0.00 -10.91
CA THR A 72 1.91 1.23 -10.47
C THR A 72 2.85 0.94 -9.29
N GLY A 73 3.75 1.87 -8.97
CA GLY A 73 4.56 1.77 -7.75
C GLY A 73 3.67 1.66 -6.49
N TYR A 74 2.58 2.42 -6.46
CA TYR A 74 1.58 2.34 -5.40
C TYR A 74 0.94 0.95 -5.26
N ALA A 75 0.62 0.27 -6.38
CA ALA A 75 0.07 -1.08 -6.32
C ALA A 75 1.06 -2.09 -5.70
N VAL A 76 2.37 -1.91 -5.94
CA VAL A 76 3.42 -2.71 -5.28
C VAL A 76 3.43 -2.45 -3.77
N ASP A 77 3.29 -1.19 -3.36
CA ASP A 77 3.25 -0.80 -1.95
C ASP A 77 1.99 -1.35 -1.22
N GLN A 78 0.83 -1.36 -1.90
CA GLN A 78 -0.38 -1.98 -1.38
C GLN A 78 -0.23 -3.49 -1.20
N ALA A 79 0.42 -4.19 -2.14
CA ALA A 79 0.74 -5.60 -1.98
C ALA A 79 1.71 -5.82 -0.81
N ALA A 80 2.71 -4.95 -0.64
CA ALA A 80 3.64 -5.00 0.49
C ALA A 80 2.93 -4.91 1.85
N ASN A 81 1.96 -3.99 1.97
CA ASN A 81 1.17 -3.84 3.19
C ASN A 81 0.36 -5.11 3.52
N LEU A 82 -0.20 -5.79 2.51
CA LEU A 82 -0.89 -7.06 2.71
C LEU A 82 0.06 -8.17 3.20
N VAL A 83 1.31 -8.19 2.71
CA VAL A 83 2.33 -9.16 3.15
C VAL A 83 2.77 -8.88 4.59
N GLU A 84 2.89 -7.61 4.99
CA GLU A 84 3.24 -7.25 6.38
C GLU A 84 2.20 -7.73 7.40
N CYS A 85 0.93 -7.79 7.02
CA CYS A 85 -0.15 -8.32 7.84
C CYS A 85 -0.15 -9.86 7.96
N VAL A 86 0.72 -10.59 7.25
CA VAL A 86 0.83 -12.04 7.40
C VAL A 86 1.49 -12.37 8.73
N SER A 87 0.91 -13.34 9.46
CA SER A 87 1.39 -13.75 10.77
C SER A 87 2.77 -14.44 10.69
N ASP A 88 3.70 -13.98 11.52
CA ASP A 88 5.00 -14.62 11.71
C ASP A 88 4.89 -15.94 12.49
N GLU A 89 3.81 -16.15 13.25
CA GLU A 89 3.61 -17.38 14.04
C GLU A 89 3.15 -18.55 13.17
N PHE A 90 2.25 -18.28 12.21
CA PHE A 90 1.64 -19.33 11.37
C PHE A 90 2.31 -19.48 10.00
N HIS A 91 2.86 -18.40 9.43
CA HIS A 91 3.31 -18.35 8.02
C HIS A 91 4.63 -17.60 7.82
N ALA A 92 5.59 -17.76 8.74
CA ALA A 92 6.89 -17.08 8.66
C ALA A 92 7.59 -17.31 7.31
N GLN A 93 7.63 -18.55 6.84
CA GLN A 93 8.34 -18.91 5.61
C GLN A 93 7.68 -18.28 4.38
N GLU A 94 6.37 -18.38 4.27
CA GLU A 94 5.60 -17.79 3.17
C GLU A 94 5.72 -16.26 3.18
N LYS A 95 5.63 -15.63 4.36
CA LYS A 95 5.82 -14.18 4.50
C LYS A 95 7.19 -13.76 4.00
N MET A 96 8.26 -14.47 4.37
CA MET A 96 9.61 -14.19 3.88
C MET A 96 9.71 -14.26 2.35
N ILE A 97 9.13 -15.30 1.74
CA ILE A 97 9.11 -15.47 0.28
C ILE A 97 8.33 -14.32 -0.39
N LEU A 98 7.17 -13.95 0.16
CA LEU A 98 6.35 -12.87 -0.39
C LEU A 98 7.03 -11.51 -0.23
N LEU A 99 7.71 -11.25 0.88
CA LEU A 99 8.48 -10.02 1.08
C LEU A 99 9.63 -9.89 0.07
N ASP A 100 10.33 -10.99 -0.22
CA ASP A 100 11.37 -11.01 -1.24
C ASP A 100 10.81 -10.70 -2.64
N GLN A 101 9.67 -11.32 -2.99
CA GLN A 101 8.98 -11.06 -4.25
C GLN A 101 8.54 -9.60 -4.38
N VAL A 102 8.00 -9.00 -3.32
CA VAL A 102 7.59 -7.59 -3.33
C VAL A 102 8.80 -6.65 -3.42
N LYS A 103 9.90 -6.94 -2.73
CA LYS A 103 11.15 -6.19 -2.86
C LYS A 103 11.67 -6.24 -4.30
N PHE A 104 11.60 -7.40 -4.94
CA PHE A 104 11.97 -7.56 -6.33
C PHE A 104 11.03 -6.78 -7.26
N ALA A 105 9.71 -6.83 -7.03
CA ALA A 105 8.73 -6.02 -7.74
C ALA A 105 9.02 -4.51 -7.62
N LYS A 106 9.39 -4.03 -6.43
CA LYS A 106 9.77 -2.62 -6.22
C LYS A 106 10.97 -2.23 -7.06
N ARG A 107 12.02 -3.06 -7.10
CA ARG A 107 13.21 -2.85 -7.95
C ARG A 107 12.85 -2.79 -9.43
N LEU A 108 11.99 -3.70 -9.91
CA LEU A 108 11.50 -3.66 -11.29
C LEU A 108 10.71 -2.38 -11.58
N SER A 109 9.88 -1.93 -10.64
CA SER A 109 9.13 -0.68 -10.79
C SER A 109 10.04 0.54 -10.82
N GLN A 110 11.12 0.56 -10.04
CA GLN A 110 12.14 1.60 -10.06
C GLN A 110 12.92 1.57 -11.37
N ALA A 111 13.32 0.39 -11.86
CA ALA A 111 14.11 0.23 -13.07
C ALA A 111 13.40 0.70 -14.35
N ARG A 112 12.07 0.56 -14.42
CA ARG A 112 11.27 1.09 -15.53
C ARG A 112 10.91 2.57 -15.38
N ASN A 113 11.16 3.18 -14.22
CA ASN A 113 10.87 4.58 -13.99
C ASN A 113 11.94 5.44 -14.67
N LEU A 114 11.52 6.36 -15.53
CA LEU A 114 12.43 7.23 -16.28
C LEU A 114 12.86 8.45 -15.48
N LEU A 115 12.10 8.78 -14.43
CA LEU A 115 12.39 9.87 -13.51
C LEU A 115 13.60 9.51 -12.65
N ASN A 116 14.52 10.45 -12.50
CA ASN A 116 15.59 10.33 -11.53
C ASN A 116 15.01 10.52 -10.14
N TYR A 117 15.31 9.59 -9.22
CA TYR A 117 14.84 9.64 -7.83
C TYR A 117 13.31 9.82 -7.73
N GLY A 118 12.56 9.14 -8.61
CA GLY A 118 11.11 9.29 -8.72
C GLY A 118 10.30 8.78 -7.52
N ASP A 119 10.93 8.07 -6.59
CA ASP A 119 10.35 7.60 -5.33
C ASP A 119 10.83 8.40 -4.11
N PHE A 120 11.67 9.43 -4.30
CA PHE A 120 12.19 10.30 -3.24
C PHE A 120 12.98 9.60 -2.13
N GLU A 121 13.40 8.35 -2.35
CA GLU A 121 14.13 7.57 -1.35
C GLU A 121 15.59 8.01 -1.21
N SER A 122 16.18 8.56 -2.27
CA SER A 122 17.54 9.10 -2.24
C SER A 122 17.63 10.40 -1.43
N SER A 123 18.72 10.58 -0.68
CA SER A 123 19.07 11.89 -0.09
C SER A 123 19.27 12.97 -1.15
N ASP A 124 19.69 12.58 -2.35
CA ASP A 124 20.06 13.50 -3.44
C ASP A 124 18.88 13.76 -4.39
N TRP A 125 17.65 13.48 -3.94
CA TRP A 125 16.44 13.59 -4.74
C TRP A 125 16.26 14.97 -5.38
N SER A 126 16.77 16.04 -4.76
CA SER A 126 16.74 17.43 -5.25
C SER A 126 18.09 17.94 -5.79
N GLY A 127 19.02 17.04 -6.09
CA GLY A 127 20.37 17.37 -6.57
C GLY A 127 20.39 17.91 -8.01
N GLU A 128 21.59 17.92 -8.60
CA GLU A 128 21.83 18.46 -9.95
C GLU A 128 20.89 17.84 -11.00
N ASN A 129 20.80 16.51 -11.02
CA ASN A 129 19.95 15.73 -11.93
C ASN A 129 18.60 15.30 -11.31
N GLY A 130 18.29 15.82 -10.13
CA GLY A 130 17.09 15.51 -9.37
C GLY A 130 15.91 16.42 -9.69
N TRP A 131 14.96 16.47 -8.77
CA TRP A 131 13.78 17.32 -8.82
C TRP A 131 14.13 18.78 -8.54
N LYS A 132 13.56 19.70 -9.33
CA LYS A 132 13.60 21.14 -9.08
C LYS A 132 12.31 21.55 -8.38
N THR A 133 12.44 22.25 -7.25
CA THR A 133 11.30 22.58 -6.39
C THR A 133 11.32 24.04 -5.94
N SER A 134 10.16 24.53 -5.51
CA SER A 134 10.04 25.76 -4.73
C SER A 134 10.47 25.53 -3.27
N LEU A 135 10.83 26.61 -2.56
CA LEU A 135 11.47 26.59 -1.24
C LEU A 135 10.78 25.73 -0.16
N HIS A 136 9.44 25.69 -0.13
CA HIS A 136 8.69 25.04 0.95
C HIS A 136 8.33 23.56 0.66
N VAL A 137 8.74 23.05 -0.50
CA VAL A 137 8.56 21.64 -0.86
C VAL A 137 9.66 20.82 -0.24
N HIS A 138 9.30 19.75 0.45
CA HIS A 138 10.24 18.87 1.13
C HIS A 138 9.76 17.42 1.09
N VAL A 139 10.67 16.50 1.36
CA VAL A 139 10.35 15.07 1.45
C VAL A 139 10.07 14.70 2.91
N ALA A 140 9.01 13.94 3.13
CA ALA A 140 8.57 13.44 4.43
C ALA A 140 8.30 11.93 4.35
N SER A 141 8.04 11.29 5.49
CA SER A 141 7.85 9.83 5.59
C SER A 141 6.84 9.39 6.66
N ASP A 142 6.00 10.31 7.11
CA ASP A 142 5.07 10.19 8.23
C ASP A 142 3.61 9.96 7.79
N ASN A 143 3.38 9.70 6.50
CA ASN A 143 2.03 9.54 5.97
C ASN A 143 1.54 8.09 6.08
N PRO A 144 0.36 7.82 6.67
CA PRO A 144 -0.16 6.46 6.84
C PRO A 144 -0.63 5.79 5.54
N ILE A 145 -0.82 6.54 4.46
CA ILE A 145 -1.28 6.05 3.15
C ILE A 145 -0.10 5.63 2.27
N PHE A 146 1.02 6.37 2.34
CA PHE A 146 2.18 6.15 1.50
C PHE A 146 3.19 5.23 2.19
N LYS A 147 3.63 4.20 1.48
CA LYS A 147 4.73 3.37 1.94
C LYS A 147 6.04 4.01 1.49
N GLY A 148 6.83 4.52 2.44
CA GLY A 148 8.11 5.16 2.17
C GLY A 148 8.02 6.69 2.14
N ARG A 149 8.99 7.31 1.46
CA ARG A 149 9.08 8.77 1.36
C ARG A 149 8.09 9.33 0.36
N TYR A 150 7.61 10.54 0.63
CA TYR A 150 6.70 11.26 -0.24
C TYR A 150 7.05 12.75 -0.28
N LEU A 151 6.59 13.41 -1.33
CA LEU A 151 6.78 14.84 -1.52
C LEU A 151 5.64 15.61 -0.85
N HIS A 152 5.94 16.43 0.15
CA HIS A 152 5.00 17.36 0.75
C HIS A 152 5.02 18.69 -0.02
N MET A 153 3.89 19.03 -0.66
CA MET A 153 3.73 20.26 -1.44
C MET A 153 2.67 21.17 -0.81
N PRO A 154 3.07 22.24 -0.11
CA PRO A 154 2.11 23.19 0.45
C PRO A 154 1.44 24.04 -0.64
N GLY A 155 0.31 24.66 -0.31
CA GLY A 155 -0.37 25.60 -1.20
C GLY A 155 0.52 26.78 -1.60
N ALA A 156 0.13 27.47 -2.67
CA ALA A 156 0.84 28.64 -3.16
C ALA A 156 1.01 29.68 -2.04
N MET A 157 2.20 30.30 -1.98
CA MET A 157 2.49 31.32 -0.98
C MET A 157 1.90 32.66 -1.44
N SER A 158 0.89 33.15 -0.72
CA SER A 158 0.35 34.50 -0.88
C SER A 158 0.57 35.29 0.41
N PRO A 159 1.65 36.09 0.51
CA PRO A 159 1.89 36.92 1.69
C PRO A 159 0.70 37.85 1.94
N GLN A 160 0.28 38.00 3.20
CA GLN A 160 -0.88 38.85 3.57
C GLN A 160 -0.74 40.31 3.13
N PHE A 161 0.50 40.77 2.92
CA PHE A 161 0.84 42.14 2.56
C PHE A 161 1.28 42.31 1.09
N SER A 162 1.12 41.29 0.24
CA SER A 162 1.40 41.42 -1.20
C SER A 162 0.25 40.88 -2.05
N SER A 163 0.03 41.50 -3.20
CA SER A 163 -0.92 41.02 -4.22
C SER A 163 -0.36 39.87 -5.06
N ASN A 164 0.86 39.43 -4.79
CA ASN A 164 1.57 38.45 -5.60
C ASN A 164 1.40 37.06 -5.00
N ALA A 165 0.84 36.14 -5.78
CA ALA A 165 0.82 34.72 -5.46
C ALA A 165 2.08 34.05 -6.05
N TYR A 166 2.86 33.39 -5.19
CA TYR A 166 4.03 32.61 -5.61
C TYR A 166 3.64 31.14 -5.70
N PRO A 167 3.75 30.51 -6.88
CA PRO A 167 3.33 29.12 -7.06
C PRO A 167 4.27 28.16 -6.33
N THR A 168 3.70 27.07 -5.81
CA THR A 168 4.45 25.89 -5.41
C THR A 168 4.65 24.99 -6.63
N TYR A 169 5.89 24.65 -6.96
CA TYR A 169 6.19 23.83 -8.13
C TYR A 169 7.15 22.69 -7.80
N VAL A 170 7.02 21.62 -8.57
CA VAL A 170 7.98 20.54 -8.69
C VAL A 170 8.07 20.14 -10.16
N TYR A 171 9.27 20.04 -10.70
CA TYR A 171 9.48 19.56 -12.06
C TYR A 171 10.81 18.86 -12.22
N GLN A 172 10.90 18.02 -13.24
CA GLN A 172 12.12 17.37 -13.67
C GLN A 172 12.08 17.22 -15.18
N LYS A 173 13.21 17.48 -15.84
CA LYS A 173 13.36 17.14 -17.26
C LYS A 173 13.78 15.68 -17.37
N VAL A 174 13.04 14.90 -18.15
CA VAL A 174 13.46 13.55 -18.53
C VAL A 174 14.48 13.66 -19.66
N ASP A 175 15.60 12.95 -19.52
CA ASP A 175 16.63 12.91 -20.56
C ASP A 175 16.12 12.20 -21.81
N GLU A 176 16.27 12.84 -22.97
CA GLU A 176 15.88 12.32 -24.27
C GLU A 176 16.62 11.03 -24.63
N SER A 177 17.83 10.82 -24.10
CA SER A 177 18.60 9.58 -24.30
C SER A 177 17.91 8.33 -23.72
N LYS A 178 17.04 8.51 -22.73
CA LYS A 178 16.23 7.43 -22.11
C LYS A 178 14.94 7.16 -22.88
N LEU A 179 14.60 8.02 -23.84
CA LEU A 179 13.36 7.94 -24.61
C LEU A 179 13.57 7.21 -25.93
N LYS A 180 12.52 6.53 -26.38
CA LYS A 180 12.45 5.83 -27.66
C LYS A 180 11.52 6.60 -28.59
N SER A 181 11.96 6.76 -29.83
CA SER A 181 11.15 7.40 -30.88
C SER A 181 9.80 6.70 -31.06
N TYR A 182 8.77 7.46 -31.40
CA TYR A 182 7.41 6.97 -31.68
C TYR A 182 6.79 6.11 -30.55
N THR A 183 7.24 6.30 -29.32
CA THR A 183 6.77 5.53 -28.16
C THR A 183 5.95 6.43 -27.24
N ARG A 184 4.78 5.94 -26.80
CA ARG A 184 3.97 6.62 -25.78
C ARG A 184 4.51 6.29 -24.40
N TYR A 185 4.72 7.33 -23.59
CA TYR A 185 5.08 7.24 -22.18
C TYR A 185 3.90 7.59 -21.29
N LEU A 186 3.91 7.06 -20.07
CA LEU A 186 2.92 7.25 -19.02
C LEU A 186 3.62 7.71 -17.75
#